data_AF-A0A1Q8KMV7-F1
#
_entry.id   AF-A0A1Q8KMV7-F1
#
_cell.length_a   1.000
_cell.length_b   1.000
_cell.length_c   1.000
_cell.angle_alpha   90.00
_cell.angle_beta   90.00
_cell.angle_gamma   90.00
#
_symmetry.space_group_name_H-M   'P 1'
#
loop_
_entity.id
_entity.type
_entity.pdbx_description
1 polymer ?
#
loop_
_entity_poly.entity_id
_entity_poly.type
_entity_poly.pdbx_seq_one_letter_code
_entity_poly.pdbx_strand_id
1 'polypeptide(L)'
;MVQITTGNVVQVHAILAAQAERMYTALKDAEWLRNLPAVGQDPVSLDARRAFQPKVNHILDTHWAHYVEVREAADRLLVAARQYGHAEDAIGRALEVQREHFAQL
;
A
#
# COMPACT_ATOMS: atom_id res chain seq x y z
N MET A 1 -19.22 -11.44 -4.11
CA MET A 1 -17.81 -11.82 -3.88
C MET A 1 -17.28 -12.41 -5.17
N VAL A 2 -16.17 -11.90 -5.70
CA VAL A 2 -15.46 -12.54 -6.82
C VAL A 2 -14.60 -13.65 -6.23
N GLN A 3 -14.79 -14.88 -6.67
CA GLN A 3 -13.96 -16.01 -6.25
C GLN A 3 -12.61 -15.96 -6.99
N ILE A 4 -11.52 -16.19 -6.28
CA ILE A 4 -10.19 -16.34 -6.88
C ILE A 4 -10.10 -17.75 -7.49
N THR A 5 -9.70 -17.83 -8.75
CA THR A 5 -9.59 -19.05 -9.55
C THR A 5 -8.23 -19.10 -10.24
N THR A 6 -7.89 -20.25 -10.80
CA THR A 6 -6.69 -20.41 -11.63
C THR A 6 -6.64 -19.41 -12.78
N GLY A 7 -7.79 -19.01 -13.34
CA GLY A 7 -7.88 -18.09 -14.47
C GLY A 7 -7.70 -16.61 -14.11
N ASN A 8 -7.91 -16.21 -12.86
CA ASN A 8 -7.84 -14.80 -12.45
C ASN A 8 -6.76 -14.49 -11.39
N VAL A 9 -6.14 -15.50 -10.78
CA VAL A 9 -5.17 -15.32 -9.67
C VAL A 9 -4.04 -14.37 -10.02
N VAL A 10 -3.51 -14.42 -11.25
CA VAL A 10 -2.42 -13.56 -11.71
C VAL A 10 -2.87 -12.10 -11.83
N GLN A 11 -4.09 -11.89 -12.33
CA GLN A 11 -4.65 -10.54 -12.45
C GLN A 11 -4.95 -9.94 -11.08
N VAL A 12 -5.52 -10.71 -10.16
CA VAL A 12 -5.79 -10.26 -8.79
C VAL A 12 -4.49 -9.98 -8.05
N HIS A 13 -3.47 -10.83 -8.19
CA HIS A 13 -2.13 -10.57 -7.67
C HIS A 13 -1.59 -9.22 -8.18
N ALA A 14 -1.66 -8.99 -9.49
CA ALA A 14 -1.12 -7.77 -10.09
C ALA A 14 -1.84 -6.50 -9.59
N ILE A 15 -3.16 -6.54 -9.41
CA ILE A 15 -3.94 -5.43 -8.86
C ILE A 15 -3.49 -5.12 -7.43
N LEU A 16 -3.42 -6.13 -6.56
CA LEU A 16 -3.03 -5.93 -5.17
C LEU A 16 -1.57 -5.48 -5.02
N ALA A 17 -0.67 -6.01 -5.86
CA ALA A 17 0.73 -5.60 -5.88
C ALA A 17 0.88 -4.12 -6.29
N ALA A 18 0.19 -3.69 -7.34
CA ALA A 18 0.20 -2.29 -7.78
C ALA A 18 -0.41 -1.35 -6.73
N GLN A 19 -1.50 -1.78 -6.07
CA GLN A 19 -2.10 -1.02 -4.98
C GLN A 19 -1.13 -0.89 -3.79
N ALA A 20 -0.47 -1.97 -3.38
CA ALA A 20 0.53 -1.93 -2.31
C ALA A 20 1.68 -0.99 -2.64
N GLU A 21 2.14 -0.95 -3.89
CA GLU A 21 3.18 -0.03 -4.36
C GLU A 21 2.74 1.44 -4.25
N ARG A 22 1.51 1.77 -4.65
CA ARG A 22 0.95 3.14 -4.46
C ARG A 22 0.82 3.51 -2.99
N MET A 23 0.31 2.59 -2.17
CA MET A 23 0.18 2.81 -0.73
C MET A 23 1.54 3.09 -0.09
N TYR A 24 2.57 2.32 -0.47
CA TYR A 24 3.94 2.52 0.00
C TYR A 24 4.45 3.92 -0.37
N THR A 25 4.31 4.33 -1.62
CA THR A 25 4.75 5.67 -2.06
C THR A 25 4.03 6.77 -1.29
N ALA A 26 2.69 6.71 -1.21
CA ALA A 26 1.90 7.70 -0.48
C ALA A 26 2.26 7.77 1.02
N LEU A 27 2.51 6.61 1.65
CA LEU A 27 2.94 6.53 3.04
C LEU A 27 4.35 7.10 3.25
N LYS A 28 5.27 6.84 2.32
CA LYS A 28 6.62 7.43 2.35
C LYS A 28 6.58 8.95 2.21
N ASP A 29 5.75 9.45 1.30
CA ASP A 29 5.55 10.88 1.12
C ASP A 29 4.87 11.54 2.33
N ALA A 30 4.10 10.77 3.11
CA ALA A 30 3.44 11.24 4.33
C ALA A 30 4.30 11.10 5.59
N GLU A 31 5.45 10.41 5.53
CA GLU A 31 6.24 10.04 6.72
C GLU A 31 6.74 11.26 7.52
N TRP A 32 6.95 12.40 6.86
CA TRP A 32 7.33 13.66 7.51
C TRP A 32 6.29 14.13 8.54
N LEU A 33 5.01 13.75 8.40
CA LEU A 33 3.94 14.08 9.33
C LEU A 33 4.14 13.44 10.72
N ARG A 34 4.98 12.40 10.84
CA ARG A 34 5.37 11.82 12.14
C ARG A 34 6.10 12.81 13.04
N ASN A 35 6.68 13.85 12.46
CA ASN A 35 7.38 14.91 13.16
C ASN A 35 6.81 16.26 12.75
N LEU A 36 5.52 16.48 12.99
CA LEU A 36 4.86 17.74 12.66
C LEU A 36 5.55 18.88 13.45
N PRO A 37 6.19 19.85 12.78
CA PRO A 37 6.83 20.95 13.47
C PRO A 37 5.77 21.83 14.15
N ALA A 38 6.13 22.41 15.30
CA ALA A 38 5.37 23.53 15.84
C ALA A 38 5.61 24.77 14.96
N VAL A 39 4.57 25.58 14.76
CA VAL A 39 4.65 26.85 14.06
C VAL A 39 5.18 27.89 15.05
N GLY A 40 6.51 28.03 15.11
CA GLY A 40 7.15 28.93 16.07
C GLY A 40 7.10 28.42 17.51
N GLN A 41 7.16 29.34 18.48
CA GLN A 41 7.15 29.06 19.93
C GLN A 41 5.81 29.44 20.58
N ASP A 42 4.76 29.62 19.80
CA ASP A 42 3.47 30.00 20.37
C ASP A 42 2.88 28.81 21.17
N PRO A 43 2.33 29.06 22.38
CA PRO A 43 1.80 28.00 23.23
C PRO A 43 0.69 27.18 22.57
N VAL A 44 -0.12 27.79 21.71
CA VAL A 44 -1.25 27.12 21.05
C VAL A 44 -0.74 26.09 20.02
N SER A 45 0.30 26.41 19.25
CA SER A 45 0.90 25.45 18.32
C SER A 45 1.59 24.29 19.04
N LEU A 46 2.22 24.53 20.20
CA LEU A 46 2.81 23.47 21.01
C LEU A 46 1.73 22.51 21.55
N ASP A 47 0.61 23.03 22.04
CA ASP A 47 -0.51 22.23 22.55
C ASP A 47 -1.24 21.51 21.41
N ALA A 48 -1.43 22.16 20.27
CA ALA A 48 -1.97 21.54 19.07
C ALA A 48 -1.10 20.36 18.63
N ARG A 49 0.22 20.53 18.58
CA ARG A 49 1.15 19.43 18.26
C ARG A 49 1.00 18.27 19.24
N ARG A 50 0.94 18.55 20.55
CA ARG A 50 0.73 17.51 21.58
C ARG A 50 -0.58 16.75 21.39
N ALA A 51 -1.65 17.43 20.98
CA ALA A 51 -2.96 16.83 20.78
C ALA A 51 -3.09 16.06 19.45
N PHE A 52 -2.49 16.58 18.37
CA PHE A 52 -2.64 16.01 17.03
C PHE A 52 -1.59 14.96 16.69
N GLN A 53 -0.36 15.08 17.19
CA GLN A 53 0.72 14.13 16.85
C GLN A 53 0.34 12.67 17.14
N PRO A 54 -0.28 12.32 18.29
CA PRO A 54 -0.73 10.94 18.53
C PRO A 54 -1.75 10.45 17.50
N LYS A 55 -2.66 11.31 17.04
CA LYS A 55 -3.67 10.97 16.02
C LYS A 55 -3.02 10.76 14.66
N VAL A 56 -2.10 11.64 14.28
CA VAL A 56 -1.33 11.52 13.03
C VAL A 56 -0.53 10.22 13.03
N ASN A 57 0.16 9.91 14.13
CA ASN A 57 0.89 8.66 14.28
C ASN A 57 -0.03 7.45 14.12
N HIS A 58 -1.19 7.45 14.80
CA HIS A 58 -2.15 6.36 14.70
C HIS A 58 -2.70 6.15 13.28
N ILE A 59 -2.99 7.23 12.55
CA ILE A 59 -3.42 7.16 11.15
C ILE A 59 -2.33 6.51 10.29
N LEU A 60 -1.08 6.98 10.41
CA LEU A 60 0.03 6.43 9.66
C LEU A 60 0.28 4.96 10.01
N ASP A 61 0.26 4.60 11.29
CA ASP A 61 0.45 3.23 11.74
C ASP A 61 -0.65 2.30 11.20
N THR A 62 -1.89 2.77 11.19
CA THR A 62 -3.03 2.03 10.62
C THR A 62 -2.85 1.80 9.12
N HIS A 63 -2.44 2.83 8.37
CA HIS A 63 -2.22 2.69 6.93
C HIS A 63 -0.99 1.83 6.61
N TRP A 64 0.07 1.91 7.43
CA TRP A 64 1.22 1.00 7.33
C TRP A 64 0.82 -0.44 7.58
N ALA A 65 0.01 -0.72 8.60
CA ALA A 65 -0.51 -2.06 8.86
C ALA A 65 -1.35 -2.57 7.67
N HIS A 66 -2.23 -1.73 7.13
CA HIS A 66 -3.03 -2.10 5.98
C HIS A 66 -2.17 -2.34 4.71
N TYR A 67 -1.12 -1.55 4.49
CA TYR A 67 -0.15 -1.82 3.42
C TYR A 67 0.47 -3.22 3.55
N VAL A 68 0.85 -3.62 4.77
CA VAL A 68 1.41 -4.95 5.04
C VAL A 68 0.40 -6.05 4.70
N GLU A 69 -0.86 -5.90 5.11
CA GLU A 69 -1.93 -6.86 4.80
C GLU A 69 -2.15 -7.02 3.29
N VAL A 70 -2.21 -5.91 2.55
CA VAL A 70 -2.42 -5.92 1.09
C VAL A 70 -1.22 -6.56 0.38
N ARG A 71 0.00 -6.24 0.82
CA ARG A 71 1.22 -6.83 0.27
C ARG A 71 1.27 -8.34 0.55
N GLU A 72 0.96 -8.77 1.76
CA GLU A 72 0.93 -10.20 2.11
C GLU A 72 -0.11 -10.96 1.28
N ALA A 73 -1.30 -10.36 1.07
CA ALA A 73 -2.31 -10.94 0.19
C ALA A 73 -1.79 -11.09 -1.25
N ALA A 74 -1.11 -10.07 -1.78
CA ALA A 74 -0.47 -10.15 -3.10
C ALA A 74 0.57 -11.27 -3.16
N ASP A 75 1.45 -11.38 -2.16
CA ASP A 75 2.50 -12.42 -2.10
C ASP A 75 1.91 -13.83 -2.04
N ARG A 76 0.83 -14.04 -1.27
CA ARG A 76 0.12 -15.33 -1.22
C ARG A 76 -0.51 -15.70 -2.56
N LEU A 77 -1.05 -14.73 -3.30
CA LEU A 77 -1.60 -14.98 -4.63
C LEU A 77 -0.51 -15.32 -5.64
N LEU A 78 0.68 -14.73 -5.52
CA LEU A 78 1.83 -15.08 -6.35
C LEU A 78 2.25 -16.54 -6.12
N VAL A 79 2.31 -16.96 -4.86
CA VAL A 79 2.58 -18.36 -4.51
C VAL A 79 1.52 -19.29 -5.11
N ALA A 80 0.24 -18.94 -4.99
CA ALA A 80 -0.84 -19.73 -5.58
C ALA A 80 -0.76 -19.79 -7.12
N ALA A 81 -0.45 -18.66 -7.78
CA ALA A 81 -0.28 -18.62 -9.23
C ALA A 81 0.82 -19.57 -9.71
N ARG A 82 1.96 -19.59 -8.99
CA ARG A 82 3.06 -20.53 -9.26
C ARG A 82 2.64 -21.98 -9.05
N GLN A 83 1.90 -22.27 -7.99
CA GLN A 83 1.37 -23.62 -7.74
C GLN A 83 0.39 -24.09 -8.82
N TYR A 84 -0.34 -23.15 -9.45
CA TYR A 84 -1.22 -23.44 -10.59
C TYR A 84 -0.48 -23.53 -11.94
N GLY A 85 0.85 -23.35 -11.96
CA GLY A 85 1.67 -23.50 -13.15
C GLY A 85 1.70 -22.28 -14.07
N HIS A 86 1.35 -21.08 -13.57
CA HIS A 86 1.52 -19.85 -14.34
C HIS A 86 3.00 -19.57 -14.61
N ALA A 87 3.34 -19.23 -15.85
CA ALA A 87 4.69 -18.84 -16.22
C ALA A 87 5.06 -17.47 -15.60
N GLU A 88 6.32 -17.30 -15.19
CA GLU A 88 6.82 -16.01 -14.65
C GLU A 88 6.64 -14.86 -15.66
N ASP A 89 6.74 -15.13 -16.97
CA ASP A 89 6.47 -14.12 -18.01
C ASP A 89 5.01 -13.62 -18.00
N ALA A 90 4.05 -14.50 -17.71
CA ALA A 90 2.64 -14.13 -17.62
C ALA A 90 2.38 -13.27 -16.37
N ILE A 91 3.05 -13.59 -15.27
CA ILE A 91 3.02 -12.81 -14.03
C ILE A 91 3.64 -11.42 -14.27
N GLY A 92 4.82 -11.37 -14.90
CA GLY A 92 5.52 -10.13 -15.22
C GLY A 92 4.67 -9.19 -16.10
N ARG A 93 4.07 -9.70 -17.17
CA ARG A 93 3.17 -8.91 -18.04
C ARG A 93 1.96 -8.35 -17.29
N ALA A 94 1.34 -9.15 -16.42
CA ALA A 94 0.19 -8.68 -15.65
C ALA A 94 0.57 -7.53 -14.70
N LEU A 95 1.74 -7.61 -14.08
CA LEU A 95 2.28 -6.56 -13.22
C LEU A 95 2.54 -5.26 -14.00
N GLU A 96 3.13 -5.35 -15.18
CA GLU A 96 3.41 -4.20 -16.04
C GLU A 96 2.10 -3.46 -16.43
N VAL A 97 1.11 -4.22 -16.92
CA VAL A 97 -0.21 -3.66 -17.29
C VAL A 97 -0.86 -2.94 -16.11
N GLN A 98 -0.82 -3.52 -14.91
CA GLN A 98 -1.42 -2.88 -13.75
C GLN A 98 -0.64 -1.65 -13.31
N ARG A 99 0.70 -1.69 -13.31
CA ARG A 99 1.52 -0.51 -13.00
C ARG A 99 1.22 0.67 -13.93
N GLU A 100 1.11 0.42 -15.22
CA GLU A 100 0.75 1.45 -16.20
C GLU A 100 -0.65 2.02 -15.95
N HIS A 101 -1.64 1.15 -15.72
CA HIS A 101 -3.00 1.58 -15.40
C HIS A 101 -3.04 2.47 -14.17
N PHE A 102 -2.30 2.09 -13.13
CA PHE A 102 -2.25 2.81 -11.87
C PHE A 102 -1.38 4.07 -11.91
N ALA A 103 -0.43 4.18 -12.83
CA ALA A 103 0.35 5.40 -13.08
C ALA A 103 -0.47 6.50 -13.77
N GLN A 104 -1.57 6.12 -14.45
CA GLN A 104 -2.48 7.05 -15.13
C GLN A 104 -3.59 7.61 -14.21
N LEU A 105 -3.66 7.14 -12.95
CA LEU A 105 -4.66 7.53 -11.95
C LEU A 105 -4.06 8.44 -10.87
#